data_AF-Q6CD25-F1
#
_entry.id   AF-Q6CD25-F1
#
_cell.length_a   1.000
_cell.length_b   1.000
_cell.length_c   1.000
_cell.angle_alpha   90.00
_cell.angle_beta   90.00
_cell.angle_gamma   90.00
#
_symmetry.space_group_name_H-M   'P 1'
#
loop_
_entity.id
_entity.type
_entity.pdbx_description
1 polymer ?
#
loop_
_entity_poly.entity_id
_entity_poly.type
_entity_poly.pdbx_seq_one_letter_code
_entity_poly.pdbx_strand_id
1 'polypeptide(L)'
;MAATNRQILTQGDRSYAKKKTSQFGVDEVSYDAANRKEYLTGFRKRKLQRKEKAQEKAKEQARLDRIAERKKLRDERKGDQEKERARMQKAMKDIERARSGYFSTDDEKDSDSGDESEDEEEDEEEDEEKTLKKSKKSSSTDEDDFSDWEGIDKPGVLKKQKKKYVDGQGKKTTVTIEAVSLDSDDEDQNNTYVDMSKADEVLKESLDKAGLAAVYSGMAEPKVKKLVKKTKKKFRYLSSTERKKNLDKERARAKAKRTKKE
;
A
#
# COMPACT_ATOMS: atom_id res chain seq x y z
N MET A 1 -31.07 -40.50 -12.04
CA MET A 1 -31.73 -40.21 -10.75
C MET A 1 -31.49 -38.75 -10.39
N ALA A 2 -32.52 -38.01 -9.97
CA ALA A 2 -32.37 -36.61 -9.60
C ALA A 2 -31.50 -36.45 -8.33
N ALA A 3 -30.69 -35.39 -8.28
CA ALA A 3 -29.90 -35.08 -7.08
C ALA A 3 -30.82 -34.81 -5.89
N THR A 4 -30.46 -35.33 -4.73
CA THR A 4 -31.24 -35.13 -3.51
C THR A 4 -31.18 -33.67 -3.04
N ASN A 5 -32.25 -33.17 -2.42
CA ASN A 5 -32.30 -31.80 -1.88
C ASN A 5 -31.12 -31.49 -0.94
N ARG A 6 -30.67 -32.48 -0.16
CA ARG A 6 -29.49 -32.34 0.69
C ARG A 6 -28.21 -32.12 -0.13
N GLN A 7 -28.04 -32.80 -1.26
CA GLN A 7 -26.90 -32.58 -2.14
C GLN A 7 -26.94 -31.19 -2.77
N ILE A 8 -28.10 -30.75 -3.29
CA ILE A 8 -28.25 -29.43 -3.92
C ILE A 8 -27.91 -28.31 -2.92
N LEU A 9 -28.42 -28.41 -1.68
CA LEU A 9 -28.17 -27.40 -0.65
C LEU A 9 -26.74 -27.43 -0.07
N THR A 10 -26.03 -28.57 -0.13
CA THR A 10 -24.65 -28.70 0.40
C THR A 10 -23.56 -28.60 -0.66
N GLN A 11 -23.93 -28.53 -1.95
CA GLN A 11 -22.97 -28.38 -3.05
C GLN A 11 -22.21 -27.05 -2.98
N GLY A 12 -22.86 -25.96 -2.53
CA GLY A 12 -22.21 -24.66 -2.36
C GLY A 12 -21.04 -24.69 -1.37
N ASP A 13 -21.26 -25.25 -0.18
CA ASP A 13 -20.23 -25.37 0.87
C ASP A 13 -19.06 -26.23 0.41
N ARG A 14 -19.33 -27.33 -0.30
CA ARG A 14 -18.29 -28.20 -0.88
C ARG A 14 -17.47 -27.47 -1.94
N SER A 15 -18.12 -26.64 -2.76
CA SER A 15 -17.46 -25.87 -3.81
C SER A 15 -16.59 -24.76 -3.22
N TYR A 16 -17.07 -24.10 -2.18
CA TYR A 16 -16.32 -23.09 -1.44
C TYR A 16 -15.12 -23.70 -0.69
N ALA A 17 -15.32 -24.87 -0.07
CA ALA A 17 -14.24 -25.62 0.56
C ALA A 17 -13.16 -26.00 -0.46
N LYS A 18 -13.55 -26.52 -1.64
CA LYS A 18 -12.62 -26.84 -2.73
C LYS A 18 -11.86 -25.62 -3.26
N LYS A 19 -12.54 -24.49 -3.47
CA LYS A 19 -11.90 -23.23 -3.89
C LYS A 19 -10.92 -22.71 -2.84
N LYS A 20 -11.28 -22.84 -1.55
CA LYS A 20 -10.41 -22.44 -0.45
C LYS A 20 -9.16 -23.33 -0.37
N THR A 21 -9.30 -24.64 -0.59
CA THR A 21 -8.16 -25.55 -0.63
C THR A 21 -7.33 -25.36 -1.89
N SER A 22 -7.92 -25.08 -3.05
CA SER A 22 -7.18 -24.87 -4.31
C SER A 22 -6.47 -23.51 -4.41
N GLN A 23 -6.91 -22.50 -3.66
CA GLN A 23 -6.24 -21.19 -3.64
C GLN A 23 -4.82 -21.25 -3.03
N PHE A 24 -4.57 -22.20 -2.13
CA PHE A 24 -3.30 -22.32 -1.41
C PHE A 24 -2.70 -23.73 -1.45
N GLY A 25 -3.48 -24.73 -1.81
CA GLY A 25 -3.07 -26.12 -1.91
C GLY A 25 -2.65 -26.43 -3.34
N VAL A 26 -1.45 -26.95 -3.49
CA VAL A 26 -0.97 -27.54 -4.74
C VAL A 26 -1.45 -28.99 -4.77
N ASP A 27 -2.05 -29.41 -5.90
CA ASP A 27 -2.66 -30.75 -6.03
C ASP A 27 -1.61 -31.87 -5.94
N GLU A 28 -0.38 -31.64 -6.38
CA GLU A 28 0.74 -32.59 -6.31
C GLU A 28 2.06 -31.88 -5.99
N VAL A 29 2.84 -32.42 -5.05
CA VAL A 29 4.17 -31.88 -4.69
C VAL A 29 5.25 -32.73 -5.36
N SER A 30 5.85 -32.22 -6.44
CA SER A 30 7.02 -32.80 -7.09
C SER A 30 8.29 -32.45 -6.31
N TYR A 31 9.01 -33.47 -5.82
CA TYR A 31 10.31 -33.31 -5.17
C TYR A 31 11.44 -33.55 -6.16
N ASP A 32 11.86 -32.48 -6.83
CA ASP A 32 13.08 -32.52 -7.64
C ASP A 32 14.31 -32.23 -6.78
N ALA A 33 15.22 -33.21 -6.71
CA ALA A 33 16.46 -33.11 -5.95
C ALA A 33 17.40 -32.02 -6.49
N ALA A 34 17.35 -31.71 -7.80
CA ALA A 34 18.15 -30.65 -8.40
C ALA A 34 17.66 -29.27 -7.90
N ASN A 35 16.35 -29.01 -7.98
CA ASN A 35 15.73 -27.80 -7.45
C ASN A 35 15.96 -27.64 -5.95
N ARG A 36 15.94 -28.74 -5.18
CA ARG A 36 16.26 -28.70 -3.75
C ARG A 36 17.71 -28.28 -3.50
N LYS A 37 18.67 -28.78 -4.27
CA LYS A 37 20.08 -28.38 -4.15
C LYS A 37 20.26 -26.90 -4.49
N GLU A 38 19.67 -26.43 -5.58
CA GLU A 38 19.70 -25.00 -5.93
C GLU A 38 19.01 -24.14 -4.87
N TYR A 39 17.92 -24.63 -4.28
CA TYR A 39 17.31 -23.95 -3.15
C TYR A 39 18.25 -23.94 -1.93
N LEU A 40 18.94 -25.01 -1.59
CA LEU A 40 19.85 -24.99 -0.43
C LEU A 40 21.12 -24.16 -0.65
N THR A 41 21.64 -24.05 -1.87
CA THR A 41 22.88 -23.29 -2.14
C THR A 41 22.63 -21.86 -2.62
N GLY A 42 21.45 -21.59 -3.20
CA GLY A 42 21.08 -20.31 -3.81
C GLY A 42 20.59 -19.22 -2.85
N PHE A 43 20.95 -19.24 -1.57
CA PHE A 43 20.46 -18.24 -0.60
C PHE A 43 20.77 -16.79 -1.01
N ARG A 44 21.97 -16.53 -1.54
CA ARG A 44 22.35 -15.20 -2.06
C ARG A 44 21.48 -14.79 -3.24
N LYS A 45 21.22 -15.71 -4.19
CA LYS A 45 20.31 -15.47 -5.33
C LYS A 45 18.90 -15.12 -4.84
N ARG A 46 18.34 -15.88 -3.90
CA ARG A 46 17.03 -15.57 -3.31
C ARG A 46 17.02 -14.24 -2.56
N LYS A 47 18.10 -13.91 -1.84
CA LYS A 47 18.19 -12.63 -1.12
C LYS A 47 18.22 -11.46 -2.09
N LEU A 48 18.92 -11.58 -3.21
CA LEU A 48 18.89 -10.60 -4.30
C LEU A 48 17.51 -10.51 -4.94
N GLN A 49 16.92 -11.63 -5.35
CA GLN A 49 15.56 -11.67 -5.92
C GLN A 49 14.51 -11.05 -4.99
N ARG A 50 14.60 -11.25 -3.66
CA ARG A 50 13.69 -10.60 -2.71
C ARG A 50 13.89 -9.08 -2.69
N LYS A 51 15.14 -8.61 -2.75
CA LYS A 51 15.43 -7.17 -2.82
C LYS A 51 14.91 -6.58 -4.12
N GLU A 52 15.17 -7.24 -5.25
CA GLU A 52 14.69 -6.84 -6.57
C GLU A 52 13.16 -6.79 -6.59
N LYS A 53 12.48 -7.86 -6.17
CA LYS A 53 11.02 -7.90 -6.09
C LYS A 53 10.44 -6.83 -5.15
N ALA A 54 11.13 -6.49 -4.07
CA ALA A 54 10.71 -5.40 -3.19
C ALA A 54 10.87 -4.04 -3.88
N GLN A 55 11.96 -3.84 -4.64
CA GLN A 55 12.18 -2.63 -5.43
C GLN A 55 11.18 -2.52 -6.59
N GLU A 56 10.89 -3.61 -7.30
CA GLU A 56 9.88 -3.67 -8.37
C GLU A 56 8.50 -3.31 -7.85
N LYS A 57 8.06 -3.91 -6.74
CA LYS A 57 6.79 -3.56 -6.11
C LYS A 57 6.71 -2.10 -5.68
N ALA A 58 7.79 -1.55 -5.12
CA ALA A 58 7.84 -0.14 -4.76
C ALA A 58 7.73 0.77 -5.99
N LYS A 59 8.37 0.40 -7.11
CA LYS A 59 8.27 1.11 -8.39
C LYS A 59 6.86 1.02 -8.98
N GLU A 60 6.24 -0.16 -8.97
CA GLU A 60 4.86 -0.36 -9.43
C GLU A 60 3.88 0.47 -8.61
N GLN A 61 4.01 0.47 -7.28
CA GLN A 61 3.18 1.30 -6.40
C GLN A 61 3.36 2.79 -6.69
N ALA A 62 4.61 3.27 -6.77
CA ALA A 62 4.88 4.66 -7.11
C ALA A 62 4.32 5.08 -8.48
N ARG A 63 4.34 4.17 -9.47
CA ARG A 63 3.74 4.40 -10.79
C ARG A 63 2.22 4.50 -10.69
N LEU A 64 1.57 3.57 -9.99
CA LEU A 64 0.12 3.59 -9.77
C LEU A 64 -0.32 4.84 -9.01
N ASP A 65 0.44 5.25 -7.99
CA ASP A 65 0.17 6.46 -7.21
C ASP A 65 0.29 7.71 -8.09
N ARG A 66 1.32 7.80 -8.93
CA ARG A 66 1.48 8.91 -9.89
C ARG A 66 0.32 8.97 -10.90
N ILE A 67 -0.12 7.83 -11.42
CA ILE A 67 -1.27 7.76 -12.33
C ILE A 67 -2.54 8.21 -11.61
N ALA A 68 -2.75 7.75 -10.37
CA ALA A 68 -3.91 8.14 -9.56
C ALA A 68 -3.91 9.63 -9.22
N GLU A 69 -2.75 10.23 -8.91
CA GLU A 69 -2.60 11.67 -8.68
C GLU A 69 -2.90 12.47 -9.95
N ARG A 70 -2.37 12.05 -11.10
CA ARG A 70 -2.67 12.69 -12.39
C ARG A 70 -4.16 12.64 -12.71
N LYS A 71 -4.80 11.49 -12.46
CA LYS A 71 -6.25 11.34 -12.65
C LYS A 71 -7.04 12.29 -11.75
N LYS A 72 -6.71 12.36 -10.46
CA LYS A 72 -7.35 13.30 -9.52
C LYS A 72 -7.21 14.76 -9.97
N LEU A 73 -6.02 15.17 -10.41
CA LEU A 73 -5.81 16.53 -10.93
C LEU A 73 -6.63 16.80 -12.19
N ARG A 74 -6.78 15.82 -13.08
CA ARG A 74 -7.65 15.93 -14.27
C ARG A 74 -9.12 16.08 -13.86
N ASP A 75 -9.59 15.24 -12.94
CA ASP A 75 -10.97 15.26 -12.44
C ASP A 75 -11.28 16.58 -11.70
N GLU A 76 -10.34 17.09 -10.91
CA GLU A 76 -10.43 18.40 -10.24
C GLU A 76 -10.53 19.54 -11.26
N ARG A 77 -9.68 19.54 -12.30
CA ARG A 77 -9.73 20.53 -13.38
C ARG A 77 -11.04 20.47 -14.14
N LYS A 78 -11.52 19.27 -14.50
CA LYS A 78 -12.81 19.08 -15.18
C LYS A 78 -13.96 19.60 -14.30
N GLY A 79 -13.97 19.25 -13.02
CA GLY A 79 -14.97 19.73 -12.07
C GLY A 79 -14.96 21.25 -11.85
N ASP A 80 -13.78 21.89 -11.85
CA ASP A 80 -13.68 23.35 -11.74
C ASP A 80 -14.15 24.05 -13.02
N GLN A 81 -13.82 23.52 -14.20
CA GLN A 81 -14.36 23.99 -15.48
C GLN A 81 -15.89 23.87 -15.54
N GLU A 82 -16.46 22.75 -15.07
CA GLU A 82 -17.91 22.57 -15.00
C GLU A 82 -18.58 23.57 -14.06
N LYS A 83 -17.99 23.82 -12.87
CA LYS A 83 -18.49 24.84 -11.95
C LYS A 83 -18.44 26.23 -12.56
N GLU A 84 -17.39 26.55 -13.31
CA GLU A 84 -17.27 27.82 -14.02
C GLU A 84 -18.32 27.94 -15.13
N ARG A 85 -18.50 26.90 -15.96
CA ARG A 85 -19.57 26.85 -16.97
C ARG A 85 -20.95 27.01 -16.34
N ALA A 86 -21.23 26.31 -15.23
CA ALA A 86 -22.49 26.42 -14.50
C ALA A 86 -22.70 27.82 -13.90
N ARG A 87 -21.65 28.44 -13.34
CA ARG A 87 -21.70 29.83 -12.85
C ARG A 87 -21.98 30.81 -13.98
N MET A 88 -21.34 30.64 -15.14
CA MET A 88 -21.54 31.47 -16.32
C MET A 88 -22.95 31.32 -16.88
N GLN A 89 -23.43 30.08 -17.04
CA GLN A 89 -24.81 29.79 -17.47
C GLN A 89 -25.84 30.39 -16.50
N LYS A 90 -25.62 30.28 -15.18
CA LYS A 90 -26.48 30.90 -14.17
C LYS A 90 -26.48 32.42 -14.28
N ALA A 91 -25.31 33.05 -14.43
CA ALA A 91 -25.22 34.50 -14.62
C ALA A 91 -25.92 34.95 -15.90
N MET A 92 -25.77 34.22 -17.01
CA MET A 92 -26.52 34.47 -18.25
C MET A 92 -28.04 34.37 -18.04
N LYS A 93 -28.50 33.33 -17.34
CA LYS A 93 -29.92 33.13 -17.01
C LYS A 93 -30.47 34.23 -16.09
N ASP A 94 -29.67 34.73 -15.14
CA ASP A 94 -30.05 35.84 -14.26
C ASP A 94 -30.13 37.17 -15.04
N ILE A 95 -29.21 37.42 -15.98
CA ILE A 95 -29.28 38.57 -16.90
C ILE A 95 -30.50 38.46 -17.82
N GLU A 96 -30.76 37.29 -18.38
CA GLU A 96 -31.93 37.04 -19.23
C GLU A 96 -33.24 37.26 -18.46
N ARG A 97 -33.30 36.78 -17.21
CA ARG A 97 -34.43 37.02 -16.31
C ARG A 97 -34.63 38.51 -16.02
N ALA A 98 -33.55 39.26 -15.75
CA ALA A 98 -33.62 40.70 -15.52
C ALA A 98 -34.01 41.48 -16.79
N ARG A 99 -33.55 41.04 -17.96
CA ARG A 99 -33.85 41.65 -19.27
C ARG A 99 -35.28 41.37 -19.74
N SER A 100 -35.78 40.16 -19.49
CA SER A 100 -37.09 39.68 -19.98
C SER A 100 -38.27 40.15 -19.12
N GLY A 101 -38.06 40.50 -17.84
CA GLY A 101 -39.11 41.03 -16.95
C GLY A 101 -40.27 40.06 -16.65
N TYR A 102 -40.28 38.87 -17.25
CA TYR A 102 -41.33 37.88 -17.15
C TYR A 102 -40.88 36.73 -16.25
N PHE A 103 -41.64 36.49 -15.18
CA PHE A 103 -41.54 35.29 -14.35
C PHE A 103 -42.07 34.10 -15.16
N SER A 104 -41.26 33.56 -16.07
CA SER A 104 -41.56 32.31 -16.75
C SER A 104 -41.39 31.17 -15.74
N THR A 105 -42.50 30.79 -15.09
CA THR A 105 -42.68 29.44 -14.57
C THR A 105 -43.06 28.59 -15.76
N ASP A 106 -42.06 28.10 -16.49
CA ASP A 106 -42.25 26.93 -17.33
C ASP A 106 -40.89 26.28 -17.53
N ASP A 107 -40.74 25.19 -16.78
CA ASP A 107 -39.78 24.13 -16.96
C ASP A 107 -40.17 23.45 -18.26
N GLU A 108 -39.56 23.78 -19.40
CA GLU A 108 -39.49 22.92 -20.62
C GLU A 108 -38.61 23.63 -21.68
N LYS A 109 -37.31 23.33 -21.66
CA LYS A 109 -36.50 23.16 -22.88
C LYS A 109 -35.16 22.55 -22.52
N ASP A 110 -35.22 21.23 -22.45
CA ASP A 110 -34.09 20.34 -22.67
C ASP A 110 -33.61 20.55 -24.11
N SER A 111 -32.68 21.50 -24.29
CA SER A 111 -31.87 21.57 -25.50
C SER A 111 -30.65 20.72 -25.21
N ASP A 112 -30.81 19.42 -25.46
CA ASP A 112 -29.76 18.42 -25.65
C ASP A 112 -28.75 18.95 -26.67
N SER A 113 -27.79 19.74 -26.17
CA SER A 113 -26.57 20.07 -26.88
C SER A 113 -25.58 18.99 -26.49
N GLY A 114 -25.66 17.87 -27.20
CA GLY A 114 -24.70 16.78 -27.11
C GLY A 114 -23.28 17.31 -27.26
N ASP A 115 -22.62 17.51 -26.13
CA ASP A 115 -21.18 17.64 -26.04
C ASP A 115 -20.67 16.22 -25.82
N GLU A 116 -20.66 15.42 -26.91
CA GLU A 116 -19.84 14.23 -27.03
C GLU A 116 -18.37 14.69 -27.02
N SER A 117 -17.86 15.04 -25.84
CA SER A 117 -16.43 15.02 -25.61
C SER A 117 -16.05 13.57 -25.30
N GLU A 118 -16.07 12.73 -26.33
CA GLU A 118 -15.26 11.51 -26.37
C GLU A 118 -13.79 11.95 -26.32
N ASP A 119 -13.31 12.17 -25.09
CA ASP A 119 -11.90 12.25 -24.75
C ASP A 119 -11.36 10.81 -24.73
N GLU A 120 -11.45 10.14 -25.88
CA GLU A 120 -10.69 8.94 -26.22
C GLU A 120 -9.25 9.38 -26.52
N GLU A 121 -8.50 9.77 -25.48
CA GLU A 121 -7.04 9.69 -25.58
C GLU A 121 -6.61 8.28 -25.19
N GLU A 122 -6.50 7.48 -26.24
CA GLU A 122 -5.79 6.22 -26.33
C GLU A 122 -4.44 6.35 -25.61
N ASP A 123 -4.24 5.51 -24.59
CA ASP A 123 -3.04 5.45 -23.76
C ASP A 123 -1.89 4.87 -24.63
N GLU A 124 -1.22 5.73 -25.39
CA GLU A 124 0.08 5.43 -26.01
C GLU A 124 1.15 5.30 -24.92
N GLU A 125 1.09 4.19 -24.19
CA GLU A 125 2.09 3.67 -23.28
C GLU A 125 3.33 3.12 -24.03
N GLU A 126 3.79 3.80 -25.09
CA GLU A 126 4.88 3.30 -25.94
C GLU A 126 5.91 4.34 -26.37
N ASP A 127 6.35 5.29 -25.52
CA ASP A 127 7.63 5.99 -25.82
C ASP A 127 8.30 6.69 -24.62
N GLU A 128 8.73 5.95 -23.60
CA GLU A 128 9.74 6.47 -22.64
C GLU A 128 10.92 5.50 -22.36
N GLU A 129 11.06 4.41 -23.11
CA GLU A 129 12.20 3.47 -22.92
C GLU A 129 13.45 3.77 -23.78
N LYS A 130 13.42 4.78 -24.67
CA LYS A 130 14.53 5.06 -25.60
C LYS A 130 15.53 6.14 -25.16
N THR A 131 15.31 6.88 -24.08
CA THR A 131 16.21 7.99 -23.69
C THR A 131 17.29 7.62 -22.67
N LEU A 132 17.36 6.36 -22.19
CA LEU A 132 18.35 5.91 -21.19
C LEU A 132 19.32 4.81 -21.68
N LYS A 133 19.27 4.39 -22.95
CA LYS A 133 20.14 3.32 -23.50
C LYS A 133 21.41 3.82 -24.23
N LYS A 134 21.86 5.07 -24.02
CA LYS A 134 23.07 5.62 -24.68
C LYS A 134 24.32 5.76 -23.78
N SER A 135 24.38 5.07 -22.64
CA SER A 135 25.60 5.03 -21.83
C SER A 135 25.75 3.71 -21.08
N LYS A 136 25.92 2.61 -21.80
CA LYS A 136 26.53 1.37 -21.26
C LYS A 136 26.92 0.44 -22.41
N LYS A 137 28.04 0.79 -23.07
CA LYS A 137 28.82 -0.14 -23.89
C LYS A 137 30.30 0.06 -23.58
N SER A 138 30.76 -0.68 -22.58
CA SER A 138 32.14 -1.14 -22.39
C SER A 138 32.04 -2.38 -21.51
N SER A 139 31.96 -3.56 -22.13
CA SER A 139 33.05 -4.53 -22.17
C SER A 139 33.44 -5.01 -20.76
N SER A 140 32.97 -6.20 -20.40
CA SER A 140 33.56 -6.98 -19.32
C SER A 140 33.44 -8.44 -19.71
N THR A 141 34.51 -8.87 -20.37
CA THR A 141 35.04 -10.23 -20.34
C THR A 141 35.31 -10.60 -18.88
N ASP A 142 35.03 -11.85 -18.54
CA ASP A 142 35.52 -12.56 -17.37
C ASP A 142 37.00 -12.25 -17.08
N GLU A 143 37.31 -11.95 -15.82
CA GLU A 143 38.44 -12.48 -15.02
C GLU A 143 38.74 -11.51 -13.87
N ASP A 144 38.69 -12.06 -12.65
CA ASP A 144 39.38 -11.61 -11.45
C ASP A 144 39.44 -10.10 -11.15
N ASP A 145 38.48 -9.60 -10.36
CA ASP A 145 38.69 -8.34 -9.62
C ASP A 145 38.34 -8.48 -8.14
N PHE A 146 39.34 -8.96 -7.40
CA PHE A 146 39.40 -8.96 -5.94
C PHE A 146 40.37 -7.86 -5.46
N SER A 147 40.60 -6.80 -6.26
CA SER A 147 41.63 -5.79 -6.00
C SER A 147 41.13 -4.38 -5.72
N ASP A 148 39.86 -4.05 -6.00
CA ASP A 148 39.30 -2.71 -5.79
C ASP A 148 38.35 -2.61 -4.58
N TRP A 149 38.79 -3.07 -3.41
CA TRP A 149 38.28 -2.59 -2.13
C TRP A 149 39.36 -1.68 -1.54
N GLU A 150 39.43 -0.44 -2.05
CA GLU A 150 40.15 0.62 -1.35
C GLU A 150 39.50 0.81 0.03
N GLY A 151 40.30 0.60 1.08
CA GLY A 151 39.90 0.82 2.46
C GLY A 151 39.28 2.21 2.64
N ILE A 152 38.43 2.35 3.66
CA ILE A 152 37.69 3.57 3.96
C ILE A 152 38.67 4.73 4.25
N ASP A 153 39.15 5.39 3.19
CA ASP A 153 39.99 6.60 3.22
C ASP A 153 39.13 7.86 3.03
N LYS A 154 37.90 7.83 3.57
CA LYS A 154 37.16 9.06 3.85
C LYS A 154 37.72 9.61 5.16
N PRO A 155 38.32 10.82 5.20
CA PRO A 155 38.75 11.40 6.45
C PRO A 155 37.51 11.62 7.32
N GLY A 156 37.36 10.79 8.36
CA GLY A 156 36.32 10.96 9.36
C GLY A 156 36.40 12.35 9.98
N VAL A 157 35.27 12.84 10.50
CA VAL A 157 35.07 14.21 11.04
C VAL A 157 36.00 14.58 12.22
N LEU A 158 36.87 13.67 12.64
CA LEU A 158 37.79 13.84 13.77
C LEU A 158 39.11 14.48 13.35
N LYS A 159 39.46 15.61 13.98
CA LYS A 159 40.79 16.24 13.85
C LYS A 159 41.84 15.38 14.56
N LYS A 160 42.58 14.55 13.82
CA LYS A 160 43.67 13.71 14.36
C LYS A 160 44.87 14.58 14.76
N GLN A 161 45.12 14.79 16.04
CA GLN A 161 46.34 15.44 16.53
C GLN A 161 47.42 14.41 16.88
N LYS A 162 48.55 14.45 16.18
CA LYS A 162 49.71 13.59 16.46
C LYS A 162 50.66 14.32 17.42
N LYS A 163 50.78 13.87 18.67
CA LYS A 163 51.81 14.35 19.60
C LYS A 163 53.00 13.38 19.56
N LYS A 164 54.21 13.91 19.37
CA LYS A 164 55.46 13.14 19.37
C LYS A 164 56.11 13.26 20.74
N TYR A 165 56.41 12.13 21.36
CA TYR A 165 57.21 12.09 22.57
C TYR A 165 58.61 11.55 22.25
N VAL A 166 59.62 12.12 22.89
CA VAL A 166 61.00 11.65 22.83
C VAL A 166 61.31 11.12 24.22
N ASP A 167 61.49 9.82 24.34
CA ASP A 167 61.90 9.23 25.61
C ASP A 167 63.36 9.59 25.89
N GLY A 168 63.78 9.56 27.16
CA GLY A 168 65.13 9.96 27.60
C GLY A 168 66.30 9.17 26.98
N GLN A 169 66.03 8.18 26.12
CA GLN A 169 67.01 7.42 25.34
C GLN A 169 66.96 7.75 23.82
N GLY A 170 66.31 8.83 23.41
CA GLY A 170 66.33 9.36 22.03
C GLY A 170 65.46 8.61 21.01
N LYS A 171 64.76 7.55 21.43
CA LYS A 171 63.80 6.82 20.57
C LYS A 171 62.46 7.57 20.57
N LYS A 172 61.91 7.78 19.37
CA LYS A 172 60.65 8.51 19.16
C LYS A 172 59.51 7.51 19.04
N THR A 173 58.57 7.54 19.97
CA THR A 173 57.34 6.76 19.92
C THR A 173 56.16 7.70 19.60
N THR A 174 55.26 7.26 18.72
CA THR A 174 54.07 8.03 18.35
C THR A 174 52.83 7.30 18.82
N VAL A 175 52.11 7.92 19.75
CA VAL A 175 50.83 7.41 20.27
C VAL A 175 49.71 8.31 19.74
N THR A 176 48.74 7.71 19.06
CA THR A 176 47.49 8.38 18.66
C THR A 176 46.50 8.30 19.80
N ILE A 177 46.11 9.44 20.35
CA ILE A 177 45.13 9.53 21.43
C ILE A 177 43.83 10.09 20.85
N GLU A 178 42.77 9.29 20.91
CA GLU A 178 41.41 9.67 20.52
C GLU A 178 40.72 10.32 21.71
N ALA A 179 40.50 11.64 21.66
CA ALA A 179 39.75 12.35 22.69
C ALA A 179 38.27 12.32 22.35
N VAL A 180 37.45 11.69 23.20
CA VAL A 180 35.98 11.73 23.13
C VAL A 180 35.52 13.03 23.79
N SER A 181 35.15 14.04 23.01
CA SER A 181 34.49 15.25 23.51
C SER A 181 32.99 14.98 23.65
N LEU A 182 32.47 14.99 24.88
CA LEU A 182 31.05 14.78 25.20
C LEU A 182 30.23 16.08 25.26
N ASP A 183 30.86 17.24 25.03
CA ASP A 183 30.24 18.56 25.23
C ASP A 183 30.11 19.35 23.90
N SER A 184 29.68 18.67 22.84
CA SER A 184 29.18 19.36 21.64
C SER A 184 27.65 19.33 21.73
N ASP A 185 27.06 20.47 22.05
CA ASP A 185 25.62 20.73 21.99
C ASP A 185 25.16 20.67 20.52
N ASP A 186 25.21 19.46 19.95
CA ASP A 186 24.72 19.18 18.61
C ASP A 186 23.20 19.04 18.70
N GLU A 187 22.48 19.99 18.10
CA GLU A 187 21.02 19.99 17.89
C GLU A 187 20.52 18.82 17.02
N ASP A 188 21.34 17.79 16.79
CA ASP A 188 21.07 16.60 16.00
C ASP A 188 20.37 15.48 16.79
N GLN A 189 20.15 15.64 18.09
CA GLN A 189 19.38 14.68 18.92
C GLN A 189 17.92 14.55 18.46
N ASN A 190 17.35 15.57 17.82
CA ASN A 190 15.97 15.56 17.32
C ASN A 190 15.79 14.84 15.99
N ASN A 191 16.88 14.35 15.38
CA ASN A 191 16.83 13.58 14.14
C ASN A 191 17.06 12.07 14.38
N THR A 192 16.88 11.60 15.62
CA THR A 192 16.67 10.17 15.88
C THR A 192 15.33 9.76 15.29
N TYR A 193 15.42 9.18 14.09
CA TYR A 193 14.35 8.79 13.17
C TYR A 193 13.48 7.64 13.69
N VAL A 194 12.82 7.84 14.84
CA VAL A 194 11.78 6.93 15.34
C VAL A 194 10.62 7.78 15.83
N ASP A 195 9.53 7.78 15.08
CA ASP A 195 8.25 8.34 15.51
C ASP A 195 7.75 7.62 16.77
N MET A 196 8.07 8.17 17.95
CA MET A 196 7.66 7.63 19.24
C MET A 196 6.13 7.63 19.43
N SER A 197 5.40 8.42 18.63
CA SER A 197 3.93 8.42 18.61
C SER A 197 3.33 7.06 18.25
N LYS A 198 4.05 6.24 17.48
CA LYS A 198 3.61 4.89 17.04
C LYS A 198 4.22 3.77 17.86
N ALA A 199 5.04 4.09 18.86
CA ALA A 199 5.76 3.08 19.64
C ALA A 199 4.81 2.09 20.32
N ASP A 200 3.69 2.59 20.86
CA ASP A 200 2.67 1.75 21.51
C ASP A 200 1.92 0.84 20.53
N GLU A 201 1.70 1.31 19.30
CA GLU A 201 1.05 0.51 18.24
C GLU A 201 1.97 -0.62 17.80
N VAL A 202 3.24 -0.30 17.51
CA VAL A 202 4.26 -1.29 17.15
C VAL A 202 4.45 -2.32 18.28
N LEU A 203 4.46 -1.88 19.53
CA LEU A 203 4.54 -2.78 20.68
C LEU A 203 3.33 -3.73 20.74
N LYS A 204 2.10 -3.23 20.54
CA LYS A 204 0.88 -4.07 20.51
C LYS A 204 0.93 -5.10 19.38
N GLU A 205 1.31 -4.70 18.18
CA GLU A 205 1.43 -5.61 17.04
C GLU A 205 2.49 -6.69 17.27
N SER A 206 3.63 -6.32 17.86
CA SER A 206 4.69 -7.27 18.20
C SER A 206 4.24 -8.31 19.23
N LEU A 207 3.48 -7.90 20.24
CA LEU A 207 2.91 -8.77 21.26
C LEU A 207 1.85 -9.71 20.67
N ASP A 208 1.00 -9.21 19.78
CA ASP A 208 0.00 -10.04 19.08
C ASP A 208 0.68 -11.09 18.19
N LYS A 209 1.73 -10.70 17.45
CA LYS A 209 2.52 -11.61 16.62
C LYS A 209 3.26 -12.66 17.44
N ALA A 210 3.87 -12.26 18.56
CA ALA A 210 4.51 -13.18 19.49
C ALA A 210 3.49 -14.15 20.12
N GLY A 211 2.30 -13.66 20.47
CA GLY A 211 1.20 -14.48 20.95
C GLY A 211 0.74 -15.52 19.92
N LEU A 212 0.61 -15.12 18.65
CA LEU A 212 0.27 -16.05 17.55
C LEU A 212 1.38 -17.08 17.32
N ALA A 213 2.65 -16.68 17.37
CA ALA A 213 3.79 -17.58 17.23
C ALA A 213 3.84 -18.60 18.39
N ALA A 214 3.61 -18.16 19.62
CA ALA A 214 3.54 -19.05 20.78
C ALA A 214 2.39 -20.06 20.67
N VAL A 215 1.23 -19.64 20.16
CA VAL A 215 0.10 -20.53 19.87
C VAL A 215 0.46 -21.54 18.77
N TYR A 216 1.13 -21.10 17.71
CA TYR A 216 1.57 -21.99 16.62
C TYR A 216 2.62 -23.00 17.07
N SER A 217 3.53 -22.60 17.97
CA SER A 217 4.53 -23.47 18.59
C SER A 217 3.97 -24.37 19.69
N GLY A 218 2.66 -24.29 19.99
CA GLY A 218 2.02 -25.08 21.04
C GLY A 218 2.45 -24.71 22.47
N MET A 219 3.14 -23.58 22.64
CA MET A 219 3.59 -23.08 23.93
C MET A 219 2.49 -22.29 24.66
N ALA A 220 1.47 -21.83 23.93
CA ALA A 220 0.32 -21.11 24.47
C ALA A 220 -0.99 -21.63 23.89
N GLU A 221 -2.05 -21.65 24.70
CA GLU A 221 -3.39 -21.95 24.20
C GLU A 221 -3.98 -20.74 23.46
N PRO A 222 -4.74 -20.97 22.37
CA PRO A 222 -5.40 -19.88 21.66
C PRO A 222 -6.36 -19.16 22.62
N LYS A 223 -6.23 -17.83 22.73
CA LYS A 223 -7.17 -17.00 23.49
C LYS A 223 -8.54 -17.06 22.83
N VAL A 224 -9.34 -18.06 23.18
CA VAL A 224 -10.72 -18.18 22.72
C VAL A 224 -11.50 -17.04 23.36
N LYS A 225 -11.78 -15.98 22.59
CA LYS A 225 -12.71 -14.93 23.03
C LYS A 225 -14.00 -15.64 23.42
N LYS A 226 -14.37 -15.62 24.71
CA LYS A 226 -15.61 -16.22 25.20
C LYS A 226 -16.77 -15.60 24.42
N LEU A 227 -17.22 -16.28 23.37
CA LEU A 227 -18.34 -15.83 22.55
C LEU A 227 -19.55 -15.73 23.49
N VAL A 228 -20.01 -14.51 23.74
CA VAL A 228 -21.25 -14.27 24.49
C VAL A 228 -22.34 -15.05 23.75
N LYS A 229 -22.87 -16.11 24.40
CA LYS A 229 -23.88 -16.98 23.80
C LYS A 229 -25.07 -16.10 23.40
N LYS A 230 -25.32 -15.97 22.09
CA LYS A 230 -26.51 -15.26 21.60
C LYS A 230 -27.73 -15.96 22.18
N THR A 231 -28.52 -15.24 22.96
CA THR A 231 -29.77 -15.78 23.51
C THR A 231 -30.67 -16.22 22.37
N LYS A 232 -31.29 -17.39 22.50
CA LYS A 232 -32.20 -17.92 21.46
C LYS A 232 -33.32 -16.90 21.27
N LYS A 233 -33.48 -16.39 20.05
CA LYS A 233 -34.60 -15.50 19.71
C LYS A 233 -35.88 -16.30 19.92
N LYS A 234 -36.69 -15.91 20.90
CA LYS A 234 -38.05 -16.45 21.05
C LYS A 234 -38.84 -15.94 19.84
N PHE A 235 -39.39 -16.84 19.04
CA PHE A 235 -40.33 -16.51 17.96
C PHE A 235 -41.60 -15.94 18.60
N ARG A 236 -41.58 -14.67 19.00
CA ARG A 236 -42.79 -13.90 19.30
C ARG A 236 -43.09 -13.11 18.04
N TYR A 237 -44.34 -13.11 17.62
CA TYR A 237 -44.78 -12.20 16.55
C TYR A 237 -44.42 -10.78 16.98
N LEU A 238 -43.61 -10.12 16.16
CA LEU A 238 -43.27 -8.72 16.36
C LEU A 238 -44.59 -7.94 16.48
N SER A 239 -44.67 -7.09 17.50
CA SER A 239 -45.80 -6.17 17.63
C SER A 239 -45.92 -5.31 16.36
N SER A 240 -47.12 -4.77 16.09
CA SER A 240 -47.36 -3.96 14.89
C SER A 240 -46.35 -2.80 14.75
N THR A 241 -45.98 -2.19 15.88
CA THR A 241 -44.98 -1.11 15.95
C THR A 241 -43.56 -1.59 15.63
N GLU A 242 -43.16 -2.77 16.11
CA GLU A 242 -41.87 -3.37 15.79
C GLU A 242 -41.78 -3.83 14.32
N ARG A 243 -42.88 -4.31 13.74
CA ARG A 243 -42.96 -4.62 12.30
C ARG A 243 -42.75 -3.39 11.44
N LYS A 244 -43.40 -2.27 11.77
CA LYS A 244 -43.19 -0.99 11.06
C LYS A 244 -41.73 -0.54 11.14
N LYS A 245 -41.13 -0.55 12.34
CA LYS A 245 -39.71 -0.17 12.53
C LYS A 245 -38.75 -1.07 11.73
N ASN A 246 -39.03 -2.36 11.60
CA ASN A 246 -38.20 -3.26 10.79
C ASN A 246 -38.36 -2.99 9.29
N LEU A 247 -39.59 -2.75 8.80
CA LEU A 247 -39.83 -2.36 7.42
C LEU A 247 -39.15 -1.03 7.07
N ASP A 248 -39.18 -0.05 7.97
CA ASP A 248 -38.50 1.23 7.78
C ASP A 248 -36.98 1.05 7.72
N LYS A 249 -36.41 0.18 8.57
CA LYS A 249 -34.98 -0.17 8.52
C LYS A 249 -34.60 -0.90 7.23
N GLU A 250 -35.44 -1.79 6.72
CA GLU A 250 -35.21 -2.47 5.45
C GLU A 250 -35.28 -1.50 4.28
N ARG A 251 -36.27 -0.59 4.27
CA ARG A 251 -36.38 0.49 3.29
C ARG A 251 -35.17 1.43 3.33
N ALA A 252 -34.71 1.82 4.51
CA ALA A 252 -33.51 2.64 4.67
C ALA A 252 -32.26 1.94 4.14
N ARG A 253 -32.09 0.63 4.43
CA ARG A 253 -30.99 -0.17 3.89
C ARG A 253 -31.06 -0.33 2.37
N ALA A 254 -32.25 -0.50 1.81
CA ALA A 254 -32.45 -0.56 0.36
C ALA A 254 -32.11 0.78 -0.31
N LYS A 255 -32.52 1.91 0.28
CA LYS A 255 -32.13 3.25 -0.17
C LYS A 255 -30.62 3.44 -0.13
N ALA A 256 -29.98 3.13 1.00
CA ALA A 256 -28.52 3.26 1.15
C ALA A 256 -27.73 2.35 0.21
N LYS A 257 -28.30 1.23 -0.25
CA LYS A 257 -27.69 0.37 -1.27
C LYS A 257 -27.83 0.94 -2.68
N ARG A 258 -28.92 1.67 -2.96
CA ARG A 258 -29.12 2.35 -4.25
C ARG A 258 -28.16 3.52 -4.39
N THR A 259 -28.06 4.37 -3.37
CA THR A 259 -27.15 5.54 -3.35
C THR A 259 -25.66 5.18 -3.27
N LYS A 260 -25.31 3.90 -3.13
CA LYS A 260 -23.92 3.41 -3.16
C LYS A 260 -23.57 2.72 -4.48
N LYS A 261 -24.56 2.56 -5.36
CA LYS A 261 -24.42 1.90 -6.66
C LYS A 261 -24.42 2.92 -7.81
N GLU A 262 -24.99 4.10 -7.57
CA GLU A 262 -24.61 5.36 -8.22
C GLU A 262 -23.28 5.86 -7.63
#